data_AF-A0ABC8RQU3-F1
#
_entry.id   AF-A0ABC8RQU3-F1
#
_cell.length_a   1.000
_cell.length_b   1.000
_cell.length_c   1.000
_cell.angle_alpha   90.00
_cell.angle_beta   90.00
_cell.angle_gamma   90.00
#
_symmetry.space_group_name_H-M   'P 1'
#
loop_
_entity.id
_entity.type
_entity.pdbx_description
1 polymer ?
#
loop_
_entity_poly.entity_id
_entity_poly.type
_entity_poly.pdbx_seq_one_letter_code
_entity_poly.pdbx_strand_id
1 'polypeptide(L)' 'NALLEFGKVVNVKEQVVTGTMYYITLEATDGGQKKLYEAKIWVKPWLNFKEVQEFKPIGNTPSTA' A
#
# COMPACT_ATOMS: atom_id res chain seq x y z
N ASN A 1 -11.34 5.07 12.13
CA ASN A 1 -11.58 4.50 10.79
C ASN A 1 -11.86 5.62 9.82
N ALA A 2 -10.99 5.82 8.83
CA ALA A 2 -11.27 6.65 7.68
C ALA A 2 -11.96 5.79 6.62
N LEU A 3 -12.93 6.34 5.91
CA LEU A 3 -13.62 5.66 4.82
C LEU A 3 -12.87 5.99 3.53
N LEU A 4 -11.97 5.10 3.14
CA LEU A 4 -11.13 5.27 1.96
C LEU A 4 -11.83 4.69 0.74
N GLU A 5 -11.92 5.47 -0.33
CA GLU A 5 -12.39 5.00 -1.62
C GLU A 5 -11.19 4.65 -2.49
N PHE A 6 -11.04 3.37 -2.84
CA PHE A 6 -9.97 2.92 -3.72
C PHE A 6 -10.11 3.55 -5.12
N GLY A 7 -9.01 4.13 -5.62
CA GLY A 7 -8.93 4.65 -6.98
C GLY A 7 -8.22 3.67 -7.92
N LYS A 8 -6.90 3.55 -7.78
CA LYS A 8 -6.07 2.67 -8.63
C LYS A 8 -4.78 2.25 -7.93
N VAL A 9 -4.19 1.16 -8.40
CA VAL A 9 -2.80 0.83 -8.07
C VAL A 9 -1.87 1.66 -8.96
N VAL A 10 -0.89 2.32 -8.34
CA VAL A 10 0.09 3.18 -9.02
C VAL A 10 1.40 2.46 -9.25
N ASN A 11 1.80 1.61 -8.31
CA ASN A 11 3.05 0.87 -8.39
C ASN A 11 2.96 -0.40 -7.54
N VAL A 12 3.66 -1.44 -7.98
CA VAL A 12 3.84 -2.69 -7.23
C VAL A 12 5.31 -3.05 -7.29
N LYS A 13 5.89 -3.35 -6.12
CA LYS A 13 7.21 -3.97 -6.01
C LYS A 13 7.09 -5.28 -5.26
N GLU A 14 7.89 -6.24 -5.69
CA GLU A 14 7.97 -7.55 -5.07
C GLU A 14 9.36 -7.74 -4.48
N GLN A 15 9.40 -8.29 -3.27
CA GLN A 15 10.64 -8.67 -2.62
C GLN A 15 10.53 -10.08 -2.08
N VAL A 16 11.47 -10.94 -2.49
CA VAL A 16 11.58 -12.30 -1.97
C VAL A 16 12.21 -12.23 -0.57
N VAL A 17 11.53 -12.84 0.39
CA VAL A 17 11.97 -13.02 1.78
C VAL A 17 11.70 -14.48 2.16
N THR A 18 11.42 -14.79 3.43
CA THR A 18 10.74 -16.04 3.78
C THR A 18 9.26 -15.99 3.35
N GLY A 19 9.02 -15.91 2.04
CA GLY A 19 7.75 -15.60 1.39
C GLY A 19 7.95 -14.54 0.33
N THR A 20 6.87 -13.87 -0.07
CA THR A 20 6.91 -12.69 -0.94
C THR A 20 6.32 -11.51 -0.20
N MET A 21 7.08 -10.43 -0.09
CA MET A 21 6.61 -9.15 0.40
C MET A 21 6.21 -8.28 -0.81
N TYR A 22 4.96 -7.87 -0.86
CA TYR A 22 4.43 -6.95 -1.86
C TYR A 22 4.37 -5.55 -1.26
N TYR A 23 4.99 -4.59 -1.94
CA TYR A 23 4.89 -3.17 -1.63
C TYR A 23 4.03 -2.54 -2.71
N ILE A 24 2.78 -2.23 -2.36
CA ILE A 24 1.76 -1.72 -3.28
C ILE A 24 1.52 -0.26 -2.96
N THR A 25 1.79 0.61 -3.93
CA THR A 25 1.37 2.01 -3.88
C THR A 25 0.02 2.15 -4.57
N LEU A 26 -0.97 2.69 -3.87
CA LEU A 26 -2.32 2.90 -4.39
C LEU A 26 -2.81 4.31 -4.14
N GLU A 27 -3.62 4.81 -5.07
CA GLU A 27 -4.38 6.05 -4.93
C GLU A 27 -5.71 5.72 -4.27
N ALA A 28 -6.05 6.47 -3.22
CA ALA A 28 -7.37 6.41 -2.59
C ALA A 28 -7.87 7.81 -2.23
N THR A 29 -9.18 8.00 -2.26
CA THR A 29 -9.84 9.25 -1.84
C THR A 29 -10.21 9.13 -0.37
N ASP A 30 -9.78 10.11 0.42
CA ASP A 30 -10.05 10.24 1.85
C ASP A 30 -10.72 11.59 2.11
N GLY A 31 -12.03 11.57 2.42
CA GLY A 31 -12.80 12.80 2.63
C GLY A 31 -12.84 13.73 1.42
N GLY A 32 -12.91 13.16 0.21
CA GLY A 32 -12.91 13.91 -1.06
C GLY A 32 -11.51 14.33 -1.56
N GLN A 33 -10.45 14.04 -0.82
CA GLN A 33 -9.07 14.33 -1.24
C GLN A 33 -8.35 13.06 -1.69
N LYS A 34 -7.81 13.08 -2.90
CA LYS A 34 -6.95 11.99 -3.41
C LYS A 34 -5.60 12.00 -2.70
N LYS A 35 -5.21 10.86 -2.17
CA LYS A 35 -3.93 10.62 -1.49
C LYS A 35 -3.31 9.32 -1.98
N LEU A 36 -2.00 9.20 -1.89
CA LEU A 36 -1.29 7.96 -2.13
C LEU A 36 -1.10 7.21 -0.80
N TYR A 37 -1.20 5.89 -0.86
CA TYR A 37 -0.99 4.99 0.26
C TYR A 37 0.01 3.91 -0.14
N GLU A 38 0.88 3.52 0.80
CA GLU A 38 1.74 2.35 0.70
C GLU A 38 1.15 1.23 1.55
N ALA A 39 0.91 0.09 0.93
CA ALA A 39 0.53 -1.15 1.58
C ALA A 39 1.68 -2.15 1.48
N LYS A 40 2.07 -2.73 2.62
CA LYS A 40 3.03 -3.84 2.69
C LYS A 40 2.27 -5.12 3.02
N ILE A 41 2.32 -6.09 2.13
CA ILE A 41 1.58 -7.35 2.26
C ILE A 41 2.58 -8.50 2.23
N TRP A 42 2.62 -9.29 3.31
CA TRP A 42 3.46 -10.47 3.36
C TRP A 42 2.65 -11.72 3.04
N VAL A 43 3.08 -12.45 2.02
CA VAL A 43 2.43 -13.67 1.55
C VAL A 43 3.38 -14.86 1.69
N LYS A 44 2.90 -15.95 2.28
CA LYS A 44 3.59 -17.25 2.32
C LYS A 44 2.62 -18.30 1.77
N PRO A 45 2.68 -18.61 0.46
CA PRO A 45 1.70 -19.50 -0.18
C PRO A 45 1.63 -20.88 0.47
N TRP A 46 2.77 -21.43 0.90
CA TRP A 46 2.85 -22.75 1.54
C TRP A 46 2.19 -22.82 2.93
N LEU A 47 1.93 -21.68 3.57
CA LEU A 47 1.17 -21.59 4.83
C LEU A 47 -0.26 -21.07 4.63
N ASN A 48 -0.70 -20.83 3.38
CA ASN A 48 -1.93 -20.08 3.08
C ASN A 48 -2.01 -18.74 3.83
N PHE A 49 -0.85 -18.13 4.07
CA PHE A 49 -0.74 -16.93 4.91
C PHE A 49 -0.68 -15.68 4.04
N LYS A 50 -1.51 -14.70 4.38
CA LYS A 50 -1.49 -13.34 3.83
C LYS A 50 -1.78 -12.35 4.95
N GLU A 51 -0.92 -11.36 5.15
CA GLU A 51 -1.09 -10.36 6.20
C GLU A 51 -0.64 -8.99 5.72
N VAL A 52 -1.43 -7.97 6.04
CA VAL A 52 -1.03 -6.56 5.84
C VAL A 52 -0.11 -6.18 7.00
N GLN A 53 1.17 -6.01 6.69
CA GLN A 53 2.18 -5.59 7.66
C GLN A 53 2.07 -4.09 7.95
N GLU A 54 1.77 -3.30 6.92
CA GLU A 54 1.67 -1.84 7.04
C GLU A 54 0.69 -1.31 6.00
N PHE A 55 -0.09 -0.30 6.38
CA PHE A 55 -0.91 0.49 5.47
C PHE A 55 -0.87 1.95 5.92
N LYS A 56 -0.21 2.81 5.14
CA LYS A 56 -0.01 4.21 5.54
C LYS A 56 -0.08 5.16 4.36
N PRO A 57 -0.53 6.42 4.56
CA PRO A 57 -0.42 7.43 3.54
C PRO A 57 1.05 7.72 3.24
N ILE A 58 1.39 7.79 1.96
CA ILE A 58 2.65 8.33 1.48
C ILE A 58 2.36 9.82 1.31
N GLY A 59 2.79 10.64 2.27
CA GLY A 59 2.37 12.04 2.36
C GLY A 59 2.53 12.80 1.03
N ASN A 60 1.66 13.78 0.80
CA ASN A 60 1.91 14.80 -0.23
C ASN A 60 3.17 15.57 0.18
N THR A 61 4.35 15.18 -0.32
CA THR A 61 5.51 16.07 -0.29
C THR A 61 5.39 16.99 -1.49
N PRO A 62 5.00 18.28 -1.34
CA PRO A 62 5.51 19.26 -2.26
C PRO A 62 7.02 19.29 -2.02
N SER A 63 7.76 18.76 -2.99
CA SER A 63 9.17 19.09 -3.14
C SER A 63 9.23 20.60 -3.42
N THR A 64 9.39 21.39 -2.37
CA THR A 64 9.84 22.77 -2.48
C THR A 64 11.24 22.83 -1.87
N ALA A 65 12.24 22.74 -2.75
CA ALA A 65 13.57 23.30 -2.55
C ALA A 65 13.99 23.91 -3.89
#